data_AF-A0A7L1JPX0-F1
#
_entry.id   AF-A0A7L1JPX0-F1
#
_cell.length_a   1.000
_cell.length_b   1.000
_cell.length_c   1.000
_cell.angle_alpha   90.00
_cell.angle_beta   90.00
_cell.angle_gamma   90.00
#
_symmetry.space_group_name_H-M   'P 1'
#
loop_
_entity.id
_entity.type
_entity.pdbx_description
1 polymer ?
#
loop_
_entity_poly.entity_id
_entity_poly.type
_entity_poly.pdbx_seq_one_letter_code
_entity_poly.pdbx_strand_id
1 'polypeptide(L)'
;RPIKPTDILPPERGHEVAKELGVPYYETSVVAQFGIKDVFDNAIRAALISRRHLQFWKSHLKKMQRPLLQAPFLPPKPPPPVIQVPDPPASRSWGPAALFCTPLCADVVFQLQGGQRVFAHRVYLATSCSKFYDLFTLEGPRGGSKEPAARTKSLDGERGVLAEGTHTPLRTSQSDDTLRLAAGDGAVPSGGGSRDLSAWGRGFVSMRWELVADPVAGREKRMAVVCMDQRVQAEPFRAVLEYLYTGRLDQARNDLMQVATIAELLEVFDLRMMVANVLNKESFMNQEITKAFHVRRANRIKECLGKGVFADVVFRVDDGAVPAHKPLLIAGCDWMMAMFRGAFRESYAAEVSLPGTNCACLRAVLDFLYTGVFTPTPDLDAMELLILTNRLCLPRLQALTEQYAVDELLRAFMQRVEIDEQVIIYLEMTQFHNAQQLAAWCLHYICTNYNSVCRRFPREMKFMSPENQAHFERHRWPPVWYLKEEDLYLRSKKEREREEQLQRKQHTRSKWCFWRPS
;
A
#
# COMPACT_ATOMS: atom_id res chain seq x y z
N ARG A 1 -7.07 -35.17 25.47
CA ARG A 1 -8.39 -34.73 24.93
C ARG A 1 -8.34 -33.22 24.80
N PRO A 2 -8.84 -32.61 23.72
CA PRO A 2 -8.97 -31.15 23.66
C PRO A 2 -9.96 -30.69 24.74
N ILE A 3 -9.62 -29.60 25.43
CA ILE A 3 -10.47 -28.98 26.46
C ILE A 3 -11.70 -28.40 25.76
N LYS A 4 -12.90 -28.83 26.14
CA LYS A 4 -14.15 -28.25 25.65
C LYS A 4 -14.47 -26.97 26.45
N PRO A 5 -15.18 -26.00 25.88
CA PRO A 5 -15.63 -24.82 26.62
C PRO A 5 -16.43 -25.17 27.90
N THR A 6 -17.14 -26.29 27.89
CA THR A 6 -17.88 -26.83 29.05
C THR A 6 -16.99 -27.37 30.16
N ASP A 7 -15.72 -27.65 29.86
CA ASP A 7 -14.76 -28.17 30.83
C ASP A 7 -14.12 -27.02 31.65
N ILE A 8 -14.35 -25.76 31.25
CA ILE A 8 -13.85 -24.57 31.94
C ILE A 8 -14.87 -24.18 33.03
N LEU A 9 -14.44 -24.26 34.29
CA LEU A 9 -15.24 -23.77 35.41
C LEU A 9 -15.14 -22.24 35.47
N PRO A 10 -16.27 -21.52 35.48
CA PRO A 10 -16.25 -20.07 35.61
C PRO A 10 -16.05 -19.67 37.08
N PRO A 11 -15.46 -18.48 37.36
CA PRO A 11 -15.17 -18.02 38.73
C PRO A 11 -16.38 -18.07 39.67
N GLU A 12 -17.59 -17.83 39.14
CA GLU A 12 -18.84 -17.87 39.91
C GLU A 12 -19.03 -19.23 40.64
N ARG A 13 -18.66 -20.35 40.00
CA ARG A 13 -18.72 -21.68 40.65
C ARG A 13 -17.72 -21.82 41.79
N GLY A 14 -16.53 -21.23 41.63
CA GLY A 14 -15.52 -21.20 42.69
C GLY A 14 -16.01 -20.43 43.92
N HIS A 15 -16.65 -19.28 43.70
CA HIS A 15 -17.29 -18.50 44.76
C HIS A 15 -18.43 -19.25 45.47
N GLU A 16 -19.27 -19.99 44.73
CA GLU A 16 -20.33 -20.83 45.30
C GLU A 16 -19.75 -21.86 46.29
N VAL A 17 -18.73 -22.61 45.87
CA VAL A 17 -18.07 -23.61 46.72
C VAL A 17 -17.39 -22.96 47.92
N ALA A 18 -16.68 -21.83 47.73
CA ALA A 18 -16.03 -21.11 48.81
C ALA A 18 -17.05 -20.63 49.87
N LYS A 19 -18.22 -20.16 49.41
CA LYS A 19 -19.33 -19.75 50.27
C LYS A 19 -19.91 -20.93 51.06
N GLU A 20 -20.11 -22.08 50.43
CA GLU A 20 -20.59 -23.30 51.11
C GLU A 20 -19.62 -23.77 52.20
N LEU A 21 -18.32 -23.67 51.94
CA LEU A 21 -17.27 -24.04 52.89
C LEU A 21 -16.98 -22.96 53.94
N GLY A 22 -17.53 -21.75 53.80
CA GLY A 22 -17.26 -20.62 54.69
C GLY A 22 -15.80 -20.12 54.62
N VAL A 23 -15.13 -20.28 53.47
CA VAL A 23 -13.74 -19.88 53.25
C VAL A 23 -13.63 -18.77 52.20
N PRO A 24 -12.57 -17.94 52.24
CA PRO A 24 -12.35 -16.94 51.18
C PRO A 24 -11.95 -17.61 49.87
N TYR A 25 -12.43 -17.05 48.76
CA TYR A 25 -12.05 -17.43 47.40
C TYR A 25 -10.84 -16.65 46.90
N TYR A 26 -9.91 -17.33 46.21
CA TYR A 26 -8.76 -16.72 45.55
C TYR A 26 -8.53 -17.40 44.21
N GLU A 27 -8.37 -16.60 43.16
CA GLU A 27 -7.98 -17.03 41.83
C GLU A 27 -6.46 -17.06 41.68
N THR A 28 -5.98 -18.04 40.93
CA THR A 28 -4.56 -18.14 40.60
C THR A 28 -4.36 -18.56 39.16
N SER A 29 -3.30 -18.04 38.53
CA SER A 29 -2.86 -18.50 37.21
C SER A 29 -1.37 -18.74 37.24
N VAL A 30 -0.96 -19.99 37.03
CA VAL A 30 0.45 -20.37 36.89
C VAL A 30 1.05 -19.75 35.62
N VAL A 31 0.26 -19.61 34.56
CA VAL A 31 0.73 -19.03 33.29
C VAL A 31 0.99 -17.53 33.43
N ALA A 32 0.06 -16.81 34.05
CA ALA A 32 0.21 -15.36 34.26
C ALA A 32 0.98 -15.01 35.55
N GLN A 33 1.38 -16.01 36.34
CA GLN A 33 1.91 -15.84 37.71
C GLN A 33 1.00 -14.97 38.60
N PHE A 34 -0.30 -14.97 38.31
CA PHE A 34 -1.29 -14.14 38.99
C PHE A 34 -1.79 -14.83 40.26
N GLY A 35 -1.95 -14.06 41.35
CA GLY A 35 -2.65 -14.49 42.56
C GLY A 35 -1.93 -15.52 43.43
N ILE A 36 -0.82 -16.12 42.96
CA ILE A 36 -0.07 -17.15 43.68
C ILE A 36 0.41 -16.63 45.04
N LYS A 37 1.06 -15.47 45.07
CA LYS A 37 1.50 -14.87 46.33
C LYS A 37 0.32 -14.53 47.25
N ASP A 38 -0.77 -14.01 46.67
CA ASP A 38 -1.95 -13.62 47.43
C ASP A 38 -2.58 -14.83 48.13
N VAL A 39 -2.73 -15.97 47.45
CA VAL A 39 -3.31 -17.17 48.06
C VAL A 39 -2.43 -17.70 49.20
N PHE A 40 -1.11 -17.75 49.03
CA PHE A 40 -0.21 -18.23 50.09
C PHE A 40 -0.20 -17.30 51.31
N ASP A 41 -0.05 -15.99 51.10
CA ASP A 41 -0.04 -15.02 52.19
C ASP A 41 -1.37 -15.04 52.96
N ASN A 42 -2.49 -15.15 52.25
CA ASN A 42 -3.81 -15.18 52.88
C ASN A 42 -4.13 -16.51 53.56
N ALA A 43 -3.64 -17.64 53.04
CA ALA A 43 -3.72 -18.92 53.72
C ALA A 43 -2.91 -18.91 55.03
N ILE A 44 -1.72 -18.31 55.04
CA ILE A 44 -0.91 -18.11 56.25
C ILE A 44 -1.67 -17.23 57.25
N ARG A 45 -2.26 -16.10 56.82
CA ARG A 45 -3.09 -15.24 57.68
C ARG A 45 -4.26 -16.02 58.29
N ALA A 46 -4.99 -16.78 57.48
CA ALA A 46 -6.12 -17.59 57.94
C ALA A 46 -5.69 -18.63 58.99
N ALA A 47 -4.60 -19.35 58.74
CA ALA A 47 -4.04 -20.35 59.66
C ALA A 47 -3.59 -19.74 60.99
N LEU A 48 -2.92 -18.58 60.96
CA LEU A 48 -2.48 -17.87 62.16
C LEU A 48 -3.64 -17.33 62.98
N ILE A 49 -4.71 -16.86 62.33
CA ILE A 49 -5.95 -16.44 63.01
C ILE A 49 -6.65 -17.64 63.65
N SER A 50 -6.77 -18.76 62.95
CA SER A 50 -7.35 -19.99 63.50
C SER A 50 -6.56 -20.47 64.73
N ARG A 51 -5.22 -20.46 64.67
CA ARG A 51 -4.35 -20.77 65.82
C ARG A 51 -4.52 -19.83 67.01
N ARG A 52 -4.89 -18.57 66.80
CA ARG A 52 -5.19 -17.61 67.89
C ARG A 52 -6.37 -18.07 68.74
N HIS A 53 -7.37 -18.72 68.13
CA HIS A 53 -8.52 -19.27 68.87
C HIS A 53 -8.11 -20.43 69.79
N LEU A 54 -6.99 -21.10 69.52
CA LEU A 54 -6.46 -22.22 70.32
C LEU A 54 -5.37 -21.80 71.34
N GLN A 55 -4.67 -20.67 71.13
CA GLN A 55 -3.58 -20.18 71.99
C GLN A 55 -3.72 -18.70 72.36
N PHE A 56 -4.76 -18.37 73.14
CA PHE A 56 -5.19 -17.01 73.50
C PHE A 56 -4.11 -16.11 74.14
N TRP A 57 -3.10 -16.69 74.79
CA TRP A 57 -2.05 -15.97 75.53
C TRP A 57 -0.93 -15.39 74.64
N LYS A 58 -0.88 -15.71 73.33
CA LYS A 58 0.13 -15.18 72.41
C LYS A 58 -0.27 -13.81 71.85
N SER A 59 0.18 -12.74 72.50
CA SER A 59 -0.13 -11.34 72.17
C SER A 59 0.26 -10.92 70.74
N HIS A 60 1.32 -11.50 70.16
CA HIS A 60 1.76 -11.22 68.79
C HIS A 60 0.73 -11.59 67.72
N LEU A 61 -0.18 -12.54 68.00
CA LEU A 61 -1.24 -12.93 67.08
C LEU A 61 -2.46 -12.00 67.11
N LYS A 62 -2.56 -11.07 68.09
CA LYS A 62 -3.69 -10.13 68.18
C LYS A 62 -3.70 -9.08 67.06
N LYS A 63 -2.53 -8.77 66.47
CA LYS A 63 -2.38 -7.78 65.38
C LYS A 63 -2.44 -8.41 63.98
N MET A 64 -2.66 -9.72 63.86
CA MET A 64 -2.78 -10.40 62.57
C MET A 64 -3.97 -9.87 61.78
N GLN A 65 -3.73 -9.43 60.55
CA GLN A 65 -4.77 -8.99 59.62
C GLN A 65 -5.56 -10.20 59.10
N ARG A 66 -6.87 -10.02 58.95
CA ARG A 66 -7.73 -11.00 58.26
C ARG A 66 -7.27 -11.18 56.80
N PRO A 67 -7.54 -12.33 56.17
CA PRO A 67 -7.29 -12.52 54.73
C PRO A 67 -7.79 -11.32 53.91
N LEU A 68 -6.93 -10.79 53.04
CA LEU A 68 -7.18 -9.63 52.20
C LEU A 68 -8.04 -9.99 50.98
N LEU A 69 -8.85 -9.06 50.49
CA LEU A 69 -9.56 -9.25 49.23
C LEU A 69 -8.57 -9.24 48.06
N GLN A 70 -8.79 -10.11 47.08
CA GLN A 70 -8.01 -10.15 45.85
C GLN A 70 -8.77 -9.41 44.75
N ALA A 71 -8.11 -8.45 44.09
CA ALA A 71 -8.67 -7.82 42.90
C ALA A 71 -8.68 -8.83 41.74
N PRO A 72 -9.71 -8.88 40.88
CA PRO A 72 -9.75 -9.84 39.79
C PRO A 72 -8.68 -9.56 38.74
N PHE A 73 -8.23 -10.61 38.07
CA PHE A 73 -7.27 -10.50 36.98
C PHE A 73 -7.94 -9.91 35.73
N LEU A 74 -7.56 -8.69 35.34
CA LEU A 74 -7.92 -8.14 34.04
C LEU A 74 -6.93 -8.70 32.99
N PRO A 75 -7.36 -9.52 32.02
CA PRO A 75 -6.48 -9.95 30.96
C PRO A 75 -5.97 -8.74 30.15
N PRO A 76 -4.73 -8.80 29.64
CA PRO A 76 -4.20 -7.73 28.82
C PRO A 76 -5.09 -7.51 27.59
N LYS A 77 -5.21 -6.23 27.18
CA LYS A 77 -5.93 -5.87 25.96
C LYS A 77 -5.30 -6.62 24.78
N PRO A 78 -6.09 -7.30 23.92
CA PRO A 78 -5.52 -8.00 22.77
C PRO A 78 -4.81 -6.99 21.84
N PRO A 79 -3.74 -7.39 21.15
CA PRO A 79 -3.09 -6.52 20.16
C PRO A 79 -3.97 -6.36 18.91
N PRO A 80 -3.87 -5.21 18.20
CA PRO A 80 -4.58 -5.01 16.95
C PRO A 80 -4.05 -5.96 15.85
N PRO A 81 -4.90 -6.38 14.90
CA PRO A 81 -4.46 -7.15 13.74
C PRO A 81 -3.52 -6.30 12.88
N VAL A 82 -2.55 -6.96 12.24
CA VAL A 82 -1.57 -6.31 11.36
C VAL A 82 -2.00 -6.53 9.91
N ILE A 83 -2.04 -5.45 9.14
CA ILE A 83 -2.31 -5.51 7.70
C ILE A 83 -1.11 -6.14 7.00
N GLN A 84 -1.37 -7.17 6.20
CA GLN A 84 -0.39 -7.86 5.37
C GLN A 84 -0.59 -7.44 3.92
N VAL A 85 0.45 -6.82 3.34
CA VAL A 85 0.47 -6.44 1.93
C VAL A 85 1.05 -7.62 1.13
N PRO A 86 0.29 -8.21 0.19
CA PRO A 86 0.81 -9.28 -0.66
C PRO A 86 2.03 -8.83 -1.47
N ASP A 87 2.97 -9.75 -1.66
CA ASP A 87 4.07 -9.53 -2.60
C ASP A 87 3.55 -9.31 -4.03
N PRO A 88 4.27 -8.54 -4.87
CA PRO A 88 3.95 -8.46 -6.29
C PRO A 88 3.88 -9.87 -6.90
N PRO A 89 2.91 -10.15 -7.80
CA PRO A 89 2.80 -11.47 -8.42
C PRO A 89 4.11 -11.86 -9.11
N ALA A 90 4.62 -13.05 -8.78
CA ALA A 90 5.89 -13.56 -9.31
C ALA A 90 5.83 -13.94 -10.80
N SER A 91 4.64 -14.06 -11.37
CA SER A 91 4.43 -14.59 -12.72
C SER A 91 4.95 -13.65 -13.81
N ARG A 92 5.80 -14.21 -14.68
CA ARG A 92 6.21 -13.61 -15.97
C ARG A 92 5.11 -13.61 -17.03
N SER A 93 3.93 -14.15 -16.74
CA SER A 93 2.83 -14.19 -17.72
C SER A 93 2.38 -12.80 -18.16
N TRP A 94 2.64 -11.77 -17.33
CA TRP A 94 2.18 -10.41 -17.54
C TRP A 94 3.27 -9.39 -17.21
N GLY A 95 3.12 -8.17 -17.74
CA GLY A 95 4.08 -7.07 -17.55
C GLY A 95 4.76 -6.60 -18.83
N PRO A 96 5.73 -5.68 -18.73
CA PRO A 96 6.35 -5.03 -19.89
C PRO A 96 6.96 -5.98 -20.93
N ALA A 97 7.60 -7.07 -20.48
CA ALA A 97 8.19 -8.06 -21.39
C ALA A 97 7.11 -8.81 -22.20
N ALA A 98 6.06 -9.30 -21.52
CA ALA A 98 4.96 -10.00 -22.15
C ALA A 98 4.21 -9.10 -23.14
N LEU A 99 4.01 -7.82 -22.79
CA LEU A 99 3.39 -6.82 -23.65
C LEU A 99 4.25 -6.51 -24.90
N PHE A 100 5.57 -6.54 -24.79
CA PHE A 100 6.44 -6.40 -25.97
C PHE A 100 6.33 -7.62 -26.90
N CYS A 101 6.27 -8.84 -26.36
CA CYS A 101 6.09 -10.05 -27.14
C CYS A 101 4.69 -10.14 -27.79
N THR A 102 3.65 -9.70 -27.09
CA THR A 102 2.26 -9.66 -27.58
C THR A 102 1.78 -8.21 -27.60
N PRO A 103 2.01 -7.47 -28.70
CA PRO A 103 1.88 -6.00 -28.75
C PRO A 103 0.42 -5.51 -28.84
N LEU A 104 -0.36 -5.84 -27.80
CA LEU A 104 -1.74 -5.37 -27.62
C LEU A 104 -1.76 -3.85 -27.48
N CYS A 105 -2.65 -3.18 -28.23
CA CYS A 105 -2.77 -1.72 -28.25
C CYS A 105 -1.54 -0.98 -28.82
N ALA A 106 -0.71 -1.63 -29.65
CA ALA A 106 0.39 -0.97 -30.34
C ALA A 106 -0.06 0.34 -31.02
N ASP A 107 0.80 1.36 -30.96
CA ASP A 107 0.55 2.69 -31.54
C ASP A 107 1.74 3.18 -32.39
N VAL A 108 2.81 2.38 -32.48
CA VAL A 108 3.94 2.58 -33.38
C VAL A 108 4.40 1.26 -33.99
N VAL A 109 4.83 1.33 -35.25
CA VAL A 109 5.44 0.22 -35.98
C VAL A 109 6.72 0.70 -36.67
N PHE A 110 7.80 -0.05 -36.46
CA PHE A 110 9.08 0.19 -37.10
C PHE A 110 9.20 -0.69 -38.34
N GLN A 111 9.48 -0.06 -39.48
CA GLN A 111 9.73 -0.72 -40.75
C GLN A 111 11.24 -0.84 -40.95
N LEU A 112 11.74 -2.08 -40.99
CA LEU A 112 13.15 -2.40 -41.18
C LEU A 112 13.41 -2.90 -42.61
N GLN A 113 14.68 -3.12 -42.94
CA GLN A 113 15.04 -3.77 -44.21
C GLN A 113 14.39 -5.14 -44.37
N GLY A 114 14.15 -5.53 -45.63
CA GLY A 114 13.53 -6.82 -45.95
C GLY A 114 12.04 -6.90 -45.61
N GLY A 115 11.36 -5.77 -45.37
CA GLY A 115 9.92 -5.73 -45.08
C GLY A 115 9.54 -6.17 -43.67
N GLN A 116 10.52 -6.38 -42.78
CA GLN A 116 10.27 -6.76 -41.40
C GLN A 116 9.63 -5.60 -40.62
N ARG A 117 8.66 -5.93 -39.77
CA ARG A 117 7.91 -4.98 -38.94
C ARG A 117 8.06 -5.33 -37.47
N VAL A 118 8.29 -4.32 -36.64
CA VAL A 118 8.33 -4.47 -35.18
C VAL A 118 7.35 -3.49 -34.57
N PHE A 119 6.33 -4.01 -33.89
CA PHE A 119 5.29 -3.22 -33.23
C PHE A 119 5.73 -2.85 -31.80
N ALA A 120 5.36 -1.66 -31.34
CA ALA A 120 5.69 -1.18 -30.00
C ALA A 120 4.69 -0.11 -29.52
N HIS A 121 4.99 0.46 -28.35
CA HIS A 121 4.18 1.44 -27.64
C HIS A 121 4.98 2.72 -27.41
N ARG A 122 4.52 3.85 -27.95
CA ARG A 122 5.17 5.16 -27.84
C ARG A 122 5.44 5.52 -26.39
N VAL A 123 4.47 5.29 -25.49
CA VAL A 123 4.61 5.59 -24.06
C VAL A 123 5.76 4.81 -23.40
N TYR A 124 5.97 3.52 -23.72
CA TYR A 124 7.07 2.74 -23.16
C TYR A 124 8.43 3.22 -23.68
N LEU A 125 8.52 3.53 -24.97
CA LEU A 125 9.76 3.98 -25.58
C LEU A 125 10.14 5.39 -25.12
N ALA A 126 9.17 6.30 -25.11
CA ALA A 126 9.36 7.69 -24.71
C ALA A 126 9.64 7.85 -23.21
N THR A 127 9.07 6.99 -22.35
CA THR A 127 9.38 7.04 -20.91
C THR A 127 10.77 6.51 -20.59
N SER A 128 11.34 5.68 -21.47
CA SER A 128 12.65 5.04 -21.29
C SER A 128 13.79 5.70 -22.08
N CYS A 129 13.50 6.54 -23.08
CA CYS A 129 14.51 7.13 -23.96
C CYS A 129 14.09 8.52 -24.45
N SER A 130 14.95 9.51 -24.21
CA SER A 130 14.71 10.89 -24.64
C SER A 130 14.61 11.03 -26.15
N LYS A 131 15.41 10.29 -26.93
CA LYS A 131 15.32 10.33 -28.40
C LYS A 131 13.96 9.87 -28.90
N PHE A 132 13.39 8.82 -28.32
CA PHE A 132 12.02 8.40 -28.65
C PHE A 132 10.96 9.38 -28.14
N TYR A 133 11.16 9.98 -26.96
CA TYR A 133 10.28 11.04 -26.46
C TYR A 133 10.22 12.22 -27.44
N ASP A 134 11.39 12.71 -27.86
CA ASP A 134 11.50 13.81 -28.82
C ASP A 134 10.87 13.41 -30.16
N LEU A 135 11.23 12.24 -30.70
CA LEU A 135 10.67 11.71 -31.95
C LEU A 135 9.14 11.75 -31.97
N PHE A 136 8.50 11.31 -30.88
CA PHE A 136 7.05 11.19 -30.81
C PHE A 136 6.32 12.47 -30.34
N THR A 137 7.05 13.51 -29.91
CA THR A 137 6.52 14.82 -29.52
C THR A 137 6.85 15.94 -30.50
N LEU A 138 7.68 15.65 -31.51
CA LEU A 138 7.98 16.52 -32.65
C LEU A 138 6.72 17.07 -33.37
N GLU A 139 5.57 16.43 -33.19
CA GLU A 139 4.23 16.95 -33.52
C GLU A 139 3.48 17.27 -32.22
N GLY A 140 3.68 18.47 -31.67
CA GLY A 140 2.81 18.95 -30.59
C GLY A 140 1.38 19.21 -31.11
N PRO A 141 0.34 19.12 -30.26
CA PRO A 141 -0.99 19.59 -30.61
C PRO A 141 -0.92 21.04 -31.09
N ARG A 142 -1.62 21.37 -32.18
CA ARG A 142 -1.83 22.76 -32.59
C ARG A 142 -2.69 23.45 -31.52
N GLY A 143 -2.06 24.11 -30.56
CA GLY A 143 -2.71 24.91 -29.52
C GLY A 143 -2.24 24.55 -28.11
N GLY A 144 -1.35 25.35 -27.55
CA GLY A 144 -0.84 25.21 -26.18
C GLY A 144 0.60 25.71 -26.09
N SER A 145 0.77 26.88 -25.48
CA SER A 145 2.05 27.54 -25.22
C SER A 145 3.12 26.57 -24.71
N LYS A 146 4.21 26.42 -25.46
CA LYS A 146 5.41 25.68 -25.05
C LYS A 146 6.16 26.48 -23.99
N GLU A 147 6.25 25.93 -22.78
CA GLU A 147 7.39 26.20 -21.89
C GLU A 147 8.42 25.08 -22.07
N PRO A 148 9.71 25.40 -22.25
CA PRO A 148 10.75 24.39 -22.46
C PRO A 148 10.96 23.55 -21.19
N ALA A 149 11.01 22.24 -21.36
CA ALA A 149 11.28 21.29 -20.29
C ALA A 149 12.61 21.61 -19.59
N ALA A 150 12.56 21.79 -18.26
CA ALA A 150 13.73 22.00 -17.43
C ALA A 150 14.67 20.78 -17.52
N ARG A 151 15.84 20.99 -18.13
CA ARG A 151 16.97 20.06 -18.03
C ARG A 151 17.32 19.90 -16.55
N THR A 152 17.33 18.66 -16.06
CA THR A 152 17.85 18.32 -14.74
C THR A 152 19.30 18.77 -14.66
N LYS A 153 19.56 19.85 -13.91
CA LYS A 153 20.91 20.30 -13.58
C LYS A 153 21.53 19.29 -12.61
N SER A 154 22.67 18.74 -13.00
CA SER A 154 23.58 18.03 -12.10
C SER A 154 24.00 18.98 -10.98
N LEU A 155 23.96 18.50 -9.74
CA LEU A 155 24.52 19.18 -8.57
C LEU A 155 26.05 19.04 -8.67
N ASP A 156 26.75 20.10 -9.08
CA ASP A 156 28.19 20.17 -8.93
C ASP A 156 28.53 20.53 -7.48
N GLY A 157 29.10 19.56 -6.77
CA GLY A 157 29.74 19.74 -5.47
C GLY A 157 31.05 20.52 -5.61
N GLU A 158 31.36 21.28 -4.57
CA GLU A 158 32.46 22.22 -4.44
C GLU A 158 33.84 21.64 -4.81
N ARG A 159 34.61 22.42 -5.58
CA ARG A 159 36.02 22.15 -5.90
C ARG A 159 36.91 22.44 -4.67
N GLY A 160 37.58 21.41 -4.19
CA GLY A 160 38.86 21.51 -3.49
C GLY A 160 40.03 21.43 -4.49
N VAL A 161 41.01 22.30 -4.31
CA VAL A 161 42.23 22.46 -5.13
C VAL A 161 43.22 21.33 -4.83
N LEU A 162 43.84 20.73 -5.86
CA LEU A 162 45.31 20.57 -6.03
C LEU A 162 45.70 19.54 -7.12
N ALA A 163 46.76 19.92 -7.86
CA ALA A 163 47.75 19.14 -8.60
C ALA A 163 47.50 18.70 -10.07
N GLU A 164 48.51 19.02 -10.88
CA GLU A 164 48.68 18.82 -12.32
C GLU A 164 48.83 17.34 -12.72
N GLY A 165 48.34 17.01 -13.92
CA GLY A 165 48.59 15.74 -14.58
C GLY A 165 48.01 15.72 -15.99
N THR A 166 48.88 15.66 -16.99
CA THR A 166 48.65 15.77 -18.43
C THR A 166 47.77 14.63 -18.98
N HIS A 167 46.49 14.89 -19.27
CA HIS A 167 45.68 14.03 -20.14
C HIS A 167 44.74 14.86 -21.02
N THR A 168 44.81 14.61 -22.33
CA THR A 168 44.01 15.20 -23.40
C THR A 168 42.51 14.95 -23.21
N PRO A 169 41.64 15.97 -23.21
CA PRO A 169 40.20 15.75 -23.13
C PRO A 169 39.60 15.46 -24.51
N LEU A 170 38.85 14.35 -24.59
CA LEU A 170 37.92 14.03 -25.67
C LEU A 170 36.89 15.16 -25.81
N ARG A 171 36.84 15.75 -27.01
CA ARG A 171 35.90 16.82 -27.37
C ARG A 171 34.45 16.35 -27.19
N THR A 172 33.71 17.06 -26.35
CA THR A 172 32.25 17.03 -26.33
C THR A 172 31.72 17.72 -27.59
N SER A 173 30.99 16.98 -28.42
CA SER A 173 30.30 17.54 -29.59
C SER A 173 29.07 18.31 -29.10
N GLN A 174 29.15 19.64 -29.20
CA GLN A 174 27.98 20.52 -29.17
C GLN A 174 27.37 20.52 -30.57
N SER A 175 26.11 20.10 -30.71
CA SER A 175 25.33 20.31 -31.92
C SER A 175 24.34 21.45 -31.67
N ASP A 176 24.76 22.65 -32.04
CA ASP A 176 23.85 23.74 -32.37
C ASP A 176 23.45 23.57 -33.84
N ASP A 177 22.19 23.21 -34.10
CA ASP A 177 21.57 23.47 -35.40
C ASP A 177 20.11 23.84 -35.19
N THR A 178 19.88 25.15 -35.05
CA THR A 178 18.55 25.75 -35.03
C THR A 178 18.04 25.85 -36.46
N LEU A 179 17.06 25.01 -36.81
CA LEU A 179 16.35 25.08 -38.07
C LEU A 179 15.65 26.45 -38.22
N ARG A 180 16.09 27.24 -39.20
CA ARG A 180 15.44 28.48 -39.64
C ARG A 180 14.11 28.15 -40.33
N LEU A 181 13.02 28.76 -39.86
CA LEU A 181 11.71 28.74 -40.50
C LEU A 181 11.63 29.86 -41.54
N ALA A 182 11.49 29.50 -42.82
CA ALA A 182 11.10 30.44 -43.86
C ALA A 182 9.57 30.60 -43.83
N ALA A 183 9.10 31.85 -43.77
CA ALA A 183 7.70 32.22 -43.89
C ALA A 183 7.23 32.08 -45.35
N GLY A 184 5.99 31.60 -45.54
CA GLY A 184 5.34 31.53 -46.85
C GLY A 184 3.92 30.96 -46.77
N ASP A 185 2.96 31.87 -46.85
CA ASP A 185 1.57 31.79 -47.32
C ASP A 185 0.75 30.49 -47.22
N GLY A 186 -0.34 30.58 -46.46
CA GLY A 186 -1.68 30.58 -47.06
C GLY A 186 -2.11 29.40 -47.93
N ALA A 187 -2.14 28.19 -47.39
CA ALA A 187 -3.09 27.15 -47.83
C ALA A 187 -3.23 26.08 -46.73
N VAL A 188 -4.46 25.69 -46.41
CA VAL A 188 -4.77 24.56 -45.54
C VAL A 188 -4.46 23.26 -46.29
N PRO A 189 -3.54 22.38 -45.85
CA PRO A 189 -3.45 21.04 -46.39
C PRO A 189 -4.14 20.08 -45.41
N SER A 190 -5.19 19.42 -45.89
CA SER A 190 -5.63 18.13 -45.38
C SER A 190 -4.62 17.07 -45.86
N GLY A 191 -4.01 16.28 -44.97
CA GLY A 191 -3.18 15.14 -45.38
C GLY A 191 -2.09 14.74 -44.38
N GLY A 192 -1.99 13.44 -44.10
CA GLY A 192 -0.93 12.85 -43.29
C GLY A 192 0.45 13.08 -43.92
N GLY A 193 1.20 14.06 -43.40
CA GLY A 193 2.54 14.37 -43.89
C GLY A 193 3.54 13.29 -43.52
N SER A 194 4.24 12.74 -44.52
CA SER A 194 5.45 11.96 -44.30
C SER A 194 6.60 12.91 -43.98
N ARG A 195 7.24 12.72 -42.83
CA ARG A 195 8.36 13.55 -42.38
C ARG A 195 9.69 12.86 -42.66
N ASP A 196 10.57 13.56 -43.35
CA ASP A 196 11.96 13.15 -43.51
C ASP A 196 12.73 13.38 -42.19
N LEU A 197 13.40 12.33 -41.72
CA LEU A 197 14.20 12.32 -40.49
C LEU A 197 15.70 12.10 -40.77
N SER A 198 16.09 12.02 -42.04
CA SER A 198 17.49 11.78 -42.45
C SER A 198 18.48 12.79 -41.85
N ALA A 199 18.06 14.05 -41.70
CA ALA A 199 18.84 15.11 -41.08
C ALA A 199 18.61 15.27 -39.57
N TRP A 200 17.60 14.60 -38.99
CA TRP A 200 17.25 14.75 -37.57
C TRP A 200 18.16 13.94 -36.65
N GLY A 201 18.60 12.77 -37.10
CA GLY A 201 19.52 11.94 -36.35
C GLY A 201 19.77 10.60 -37.02
N ARG A 202 20.76 9.87 -36.49
CA ARG A 202 21.08 8.52 -36.98
C ARG A 202 19.99 7.52 -36.58
N GLY A 203 19.76 6.50 -37.41
CA GLY A 203 18.86 5.38 -37.12
C GLY A 203 17.43 5.52 -37.65
N PHE A 204 16.97 6.74 -37.97
CA PHE A 204 15.64 7.01 -38.50
C PHE A 204 15.71 7.63 -39.90
N VAL A 205 14.85 7.18 -40.81
CA VAL A 205 14.76 7.71 -42.19
C VAL A 205 13.54 8.60 -42.33
N SER A 206 12.38 8.14 -41.89
CA SER A 206 11.15 8.93 -41.95
C SER A 206 10.12 8.47 -40.92
N MET A 207 9.16 9.34 -40.60
CA MET A 207 8.01 9.02 -39.77
C MET A 207 6.75 9.56 -40.42
N ARG A 208 5.69 8.75 -40.41
CA ARG A 208 4.37 9.12 -40.96
C ARG A 208 3.26 8.42 -40.19
N TRP A 209 2.04 8.95 -40.27
CA TRP A 209 0.87 8.34 -39.65
C TRP A 209 0.07 7.56 -40.69
N GLU A 210 -0.11 6.26 -40.50
CA GLU A 210 -0.85 5.40 -41.42
C GLU A 210 -1.90 4.57 -40.70
N LEU A 211 -2.91 4.12 -41.44
CA LEU A 211 -3.80 3.05 -41.00
C LEU A 211 -3.05 1.73 -41.13
N VAL A 212 -2.90 1.04 -40.00
CA VAL A 212 -2.18 -0.21 -39.88
C VAL A 212 -3.08 -1.21 -39.18
N ALA A 213 -3.20 -2.42 -39.73
CA ALA A 213 -3.87 -3.53 -39.05
C ALA A 213 -3.18 -3.82 -37.70
N ASP A 214 -3.96 -3.78 -36.62
CA ASP A 214 -3.50 -4.15 -35.29
C ASP A 214 -2.95 -5.59 -35.31
N PRO A 215 -1.74 -5.82 -34.78
CA PRO A 215 -1.06 -7.11 -34.90
C PRO A 215 -1.78 -8.25 -34.17
N VAL A 216 -2.68 -7.96 -33.22
CA VAL A 216 -3.39 -8.96 -32.43
C VAL A 216 -4.88 -8.98 -32.76
N ALA A 217 -5.53 -7.82 -32.83
CA ALA A 217 -6.95 -7.71 -33.09
C ALA A 217 -7.31 -7.67 -34.59
N GLY A 218 -6.34 -7.47 -35.48
CA GLY A 218 -6.51 -7.46 -36.94
C GLY A 218 -7.25 -6.24 -37.51
N ARG A 219 -7.83 -5.37 -36.66
CA ARG A 219 -8.54 -4.17 -37.09
C ARG A 219 -7.58 -3.03 -37.40
N GLU A 220 -7.86 -2.25 -38.43
CA GLU A 220 -7.05 -1.07 -38.76
C GLU A 220 -7.14 0.01 -37.67
N LYS A 221 -5.97 0.52 -37.28
CA LYS A 221 -5.78 1.61 -36.33
C LYS A 221 -4.75 2.58 -36.88
N ARG A 222 -4.91 3.87 -36.60
CA ARG A 222 -3.90 4.88 -36.94
C ARG A 222 -2.67 4.71 -36.04
N MET A 223 -1.52 4.41 -36.63
CA MET A 223 -0.25 4.20 -35.93
C MET A 223 0.86 5.07 -36.52
N ALA A 224 1.87 5.38 -35.72
CA ALA A 224 3.11 5.97 -36.24
C ALA A 224 3.92 4.89 -36.96
N VAL A 225 4.21 5.09 -38.24
CA VAL A 225 5.07 4.22 -39.04
C VAL A 225 6.43 4.89 -39.16
N VAL A 226 7.45 4.27 -38.57
CA VAL A 226 8.82 4.79 -38.54
C VAL A 226 9.70 3.91 -39.42
N CYS A 227 10.24 4.49 -40.48
CA CYS A 227 11.22 3.81 -41.33
C CYS A 227 12.61 3.91 -40.70
N MET A 228 13.23 2.75 -40.48
CA MET A 228 14.56 2.65 -39.87
C MET A 228 15.66 2.71 -40.93
N ASP A 229 16.82 3.21 -40.51
CA ASP A 229 18.05 3.18 -41.33
C ASP A 229 18.44 1.76 -41.69
N GLN A 230 19.04 1.57 -42.87
CA GLN A 230 19.44 0.28 -43.42
C GLN A 230 20.39 -0.52 -42.50
N ARG A 231 21.15 0.17 -41.65
CA ARG A 231 22.08 -0.43 -40.68
C ARG A 231 21.37 -1.07 -39.47
N VAL A 232 20.08 -0.79 -39.26
CA VAL A 232 19.31 -1.30 -38.12
C VAL A 232 18.79 -2.69 -38.44
N GLN A 233 19.44 -3.71 -37.86
CA GLN A 233 19.04 -5.11 -37.99
C GLN A 233 17.91 -5.45 -37.00
N ALA A 234 16.98 -6.33 -37.40
CA ALA A 234 15.77 -6.59 -36.61
C ALA A 234 16.00 -7.25 -35.26
N GLU A 235 16.82 -8.30 -35.17
CA GLU A 235 17.05 -9.01 -33.90
C GLU A 235 17.79 -8.16 -32.85
N PRO A 236 18.90 -7.47 -33.19
CA PRO A 236 19.53 -6.56 -32.24
C PRO A 236 18.62 -5.36 -31.90
N PHE A 237 17.79 -4.88 -32.84
CA PHE A 237 16.83 -3.81 -32.57
C PHE A 237 15.72 -4.26 -31.61
N ARG A 238 15.19 -5.49 -31.75
CA ARG A 238 14.24 -6.07 -30.81
C ARG A 238 14.82 -6.13 -29.40
N ALA A 239 16.11 -6.47 -29.25
CA ALA A 239 16.78 -6.45 -27.94
C ALA A 239 16.89 -5.04 -27.35
N VAL A 240 17.15 -4.02 -28.17
CA VAL A 240 17.13 -2.61 -27.74
C VAL A 240 15.72 -2.21 -27.27
N LEU A 241 14.68 -2.57 -28.01
CA LEU A 241 13.31 -2.27 -27.60
C LEU A 241 12.92 -3.03 -26.32
N GLU A 242 13.25 -4.32 -26.21
CA GLU A 242 12.98 -5.11 -25.00
C GLU A 242 13.66 -4.51 -23.77
N TYR A 243 14.89 -4.02 -23.91
CA TYR A 243 15.56 -3.24 -22.86
C TYR A 243 14.76 -1.99 -22.47
N LEU A 244 14.25 -1.22 -23.45
CA LEU A 244 13.42 -0.05 -23.15
C LEU A 244 12.11 -0.41 -22.43
N TYR A 245 11.59 -1.63 -22.61
CA TYR A 245 10.41 -2.09 -21.85
C TYR A 245 10.75 -2.59 -20.46
N THR A 246 11.89 -3.25 -20.29
CA THR A 246 12.16 -4.08 -19.10
C THR A 246 13.29 -3.57 -18.21
N GLY A 247 14.19 -2.74 -18.76
CA GLY A 247 15.46 -2.37 -18.15
C GLY A 247 16.48 -3.50 -18.11
N ARG A 248 16.22 -4.64 -18.78
CA ARG A 248 17.05 -5.84 -18.72
C ARG A 248 17.75 -6.10 -20.05
N LEU A 249 18.98 -6.61 -19.96
CA LEU A 249 19.78 -7.09 -21.09
C LEU A 249 20.04 -8.58 -20.89
N ASP A 250 19.71 -9.40 -21.88
CA ASP A 250 20.18 -10.78 -21.94
C ASP A 250 21.67 -10.79 -22.31
N GLN A 251 22.51 -11.19 -21.34
CA GLN A 251 23.96 -11.19 -21.46
C GLN A 251 24.48 -12.39 -22.26
N ALA A 252 23.67 -13.43 -22.48
CA ALA A 252 24.06 -14.64 -23.21
C ALA A 252 23.95 -14.49 -24.73
N ARG A 253 23.48 -13.34 -25.22
CA ARG A 253 23.34 -13.05 -26.64
C ARG A 253 24.67 -13.04 -27.36
N ASN A 254 24.68 -13.56 -28.59
CA ASN A 254 25.85 -13.56 -29.47
C ASN A 254 26.00 -12.27 -30.31
N ASP A 255 24.98 -11.42 -30.34
CA ASP A 255 24.91 -10.20 -31.16
C ASP A 255 25.07 -8.90 -30.33
N LEU A 256 25.72 -8.99 -29.16
CA LEU A 256 25.89 -7.85 -28.25
C LEU A 256 26.54 -6.64 -28.93
N MET A 257 27.53 -6.84 -29.81
CA MET A 257 28.17 -5.73 -30.54
C MET A 257 27.19 -5.00 -31.46
N GLN A 258 26.28 -5.72 -32.10
CA GLN A 258 25.23 -5.16 -32.94
C GLN A 258 24.19 -4.43 -32.07
N VAL A 259 23.85 -4.97 -30.89
CA VAL A 259 23.00 -4.28 -29.90
C VAL A 259 23.62 -2.96 -29.46
N ALA A 260 24.92 -2.95 -29.11
CA ALA A 260 25.63 -1.71 -28.75
C ALA A 260 25.64 -0.70 -29.89
N THR A 261 25.85 -1.15 -31.13
CA THR A 261 25.81 -0.29 -32.32
C THR A 261 24.45 0.37 -32.49
N ILE A 262 23.35 -0.39 -32.38
CA ILE A 262 22.00 0.17 -32.50
C ILE A 262 21.67 1.06 -31.30
N ALA A 263 22.07 0.68 -30.08
CA ALA A 263 21.89 1.49 -28.89
C ALA A 263 22.61 2.85 -29.02
N GLU A 264 23.79 2.90 -29.63
CA GLU A 264 24.48 4.15 -29.94
C GLU A 264 23.73 4.98 -30.99
N LEU A 265 23.29 4.37 -32.09
CA LEU A 265 22.50 5.06 -33.13
C LEU A 265 21.22 5.67 -32.57
N LEU A 266 20.55 4.97 -31.65
CA LEU A 266 19.31 5.39 -31.00
C LEU A 266 19.52 6.16 -29.69
N GLU A 267 20.77 6.47 -29.32
CA GLU A 267 21.14 7.21 -28.11
C GLU A 267 20.59 6.57 -26.81
N VAL A 268 20.49 5.25 -26.78
CA VAL A 268 20.18 4.44 -25.60
C VAL A 268 21.50 4.18 -24.84
N PHE A 269 22.07 5.26 -24.29
CA PHE A 269 23.42 5.24 -23.70
C PHE A 269 23.58 4.21 -22.57
N ASP A 270 22.56 4.04 -21.73
CA ASP A 270 22.59 3.06 -20.63
C ASP A 270 22.83 1.64 -21.14
N LEU A 271 22.09 1.25 -22.19
CA LEU A 271 22.23 -0.08 -22.80
C LEU A 271 23.61 -0.24 -23.44
N ARG A 272 24.10 0.80 -24.14
CA ARG A 272 25.44 0.80 -24.73
C ARG A 272 26.51 0.57 -23.65
N MET A 273 26.39 1.24 -22.51
CA MET A 273 27.28 1.06 -21.35
C MET A 273 27.13 -0.34 -20.73
N MET A 274 25.90 -0.85 -20.60
CA MET A 274 25.68 -2.20 -20.07
C MET A 274 26.32 -3.28 -20.93
N VAL A 275 26.22 -3.15 -22.25
CA VAL A 275 26.88 -4.06 -23.19
C VAL A 275 28.40 -3.97 -23.05
N ALA A 276 28.98 -2.76 -22.97
CA ALA A 276 30.41 -2.58 -22.77
C ALA A 276 30.90 -3.27 -21.49
N ASN A 277 30.17 -3.10 -20.37
CA ASN A 277 30.48 -3.75 -19.11
C ASN A 277 30.42 -5.29 -19.24
N VAL A 278 29.44 -5.85 -19.95
CA VAL A 278 29.36 -7.30 -20.19
C VAL A 278 30.57 -7.80 -20.97
N LEU A 279 30.95 -7.11 -22.05
CA LEU A 279 32.09 -7.48 -22.88
C LEU A 279 33.43 -7.38 -22.13
N ASN A 280 33.55 -6.42 -21.21
CA ASN A 280 34.72 -6.23 -20.36
C ASN A 280 34.73 -7.12 -19.10
N LYS A 281 33.71 -7.97 -18.89
CA LYS A 281 33.55 -8.80 -17.68
C LYS A 281 33.34 -7.99 -16.39
N GLU A 282 32.75 -6.80 -16.51
CA GLU A 282 32.41 -5.86 -15.44
C GLU A 282 30.89 -5.79 -15.22
N SER A 283 30.15 -6.87 -15.51
CA SER A 283 28.67 -6.89 -15.48
C SER A 283 28.07 -6.55 -14.10
N PHE A 284 28.83 -6.66 -13.01
CA PHE A 284 28.43 -6.23 -11.68
C PHE A 284 28.08 -4.73 -11.61
N MET A 285 28.70 -3.89 -12.45
CA MET A 285 28.42 -2.45 -12.54
C MET A 285 27.03 -2.15 -13.12
N ASN A 286 26.41 -3.11 -13.82
CA ASN A 286 25.11 -2.91 -14.45
C ASN A 286 23.96 -2.78 -13.44
N GLN A 287 24.18 -3.14 -12.17
CA GLN A 287 23.16 -2.97 -11.14
C GLN A 287 22.80 -1.49 -10.94
N GLU A 288 23.80 -0.60 -10.91
CA GLU A 288 23.56 0.84 -10.73
C GLU A 288 22.95 1.48 -11.97
N ILE A 289 23.37 1.05 -13.17
CA ILE A 289 22.75 1.49 -14.43
C ILE A 289 21.26 1.11 -14.45
N THR A 290 20.94 -0.13 -14.05
CA THR A 290 19.56 -0.63 -14.02
C THR A 290 18.71 0.16 -13.01
N LYS A 291 19.24 0.44 -11.81
CA LYS A 291 18.56 1.28 -10.82
C LYS A 291 18.28 2.68 -11.37
N ALA A 292 19.30 3.34 -11.93
CA ALA A 292 19.18 4.68 -12.49
C ALA A 292 18.18 4.75 -13.66
N PHE A 293 18.16 3.73 -14.53
CA PHE A 293 17.18 3.58 -15.60
C PHE A 293 15.75 3.57 -15.04
N HIS A 294 15.45 2.70 -14.07
CA HIS A 294 14.11 2.58 -13.49
C HIS A 294 13.68 3.86 -12.75
N VAL A 295 14.59 4.54 -12.05
CA VAL A 295 14.30 5.82 -11.38
C VAL A 295 13.93 6.91 -12.41
N ARG A 296 14.74 7.08 -13.47
CA ARG A 296 14.46 8.07 -14.51
C ARG A 296 13.15 7.79 -15.23
N ARG A 297 12.89 6.52 -15.53
CA ARG A 297 11.64 6.09 -16.16
C ARG A 297 10.43 6.37 -15.27
N ALA A 298 10.50 6.03 -13.98
CA ALA A 298 9.42 6.30 -13.04
C ALA A 298 9.09 7.81 -12.97
N ASN A 299 10.12 8.67 -12.96
CA ASN A 299 9.93 10.12 -13.01
C ASN A 299 9.26 10.58 -14.32
N ARG A 300 9.66 10.01 -15.46
CA ARG A 300 9.03 10.34 -16.76
C ARG A 300 7.59 9.86 -16.86
N ILE A 301 7.29 8.70 -16.29
CA ILE A 301 5.93 8.16 -16.17
C ILE A 301 5.04 9.12 -15.37
N LYS A 302 5.52 9.64 -14.23
CA LYS A 302 4.79 10.63 -13.43
C LYS A 302 4.50 11.91 -14.22
N GLU A 303 5.46 12.38 -15.02
CA GLU A 303 5.24 13.50 -15.93
C GLU A 303 4.13 13.21 -16.97
N CYS A 304 4.16 12.03 -17.59
CA CYS A 304 3.14 11.62 -18.57
C CYS A 304 1.74 11.49 -17.93
N LEU A 305 1.65 10.99 -16.69
CA LEU A 305 0.41 10.95 -15.91
C LEU A 305 -0.15 12.36 -15.64
N GLY A 306 0.71 13.29 -15.21
CA GLY A 306 0.28 14.65 -14.88
C GLY A 306 -0.15 15.47 -16.09
N LYS A 307 0.52 15.29 -17.23
CA LYS A 307 0.28 16.08 -18.46
C LYS A 307 -0.59 15.37 -19.51
N GLY A 308 -0.86 14.08 -19.35
CA GLY A 308 -1.55 13.26 -20.35
C GLY A 308 -0.77 13.05 -21.66
N VAL A 309 0.55 13.22 -21.63
CA VAL A 309 1.39 13.06 -22.84
C VAL A 309 1.40 11.59 -23.24
N PHE A 310 1.07 11.31 -24.51
CA PHE A 310 0.86 9.96 -25.07
C PHE A 310 -0.40 9.22 -24.59
N ALA A 311 -1.32 9.88 -23.88
CA ALA A 311 -2.57 9.26 -23.49
C ALA A 311 -3.38 8.82 -24.73
N ASP A 312 -3.86 7.60 -24.72
CA ASP A 312 -4.65 6.98 -25.79
C ASP A 312 -6.05 6.55 -25.31
N VAL A 313 -6.40 6.88 -24.07
CA VAL A 313 -7.73 6.78 -23.49
C VAL A 313 -7.94 7.86 -22.43
N VAL A 314 -9.17 8.33 -22.29
CA VAL A 314 -9.62 9.20 -21.21
C VAL A 314 -10.74 8.51 -20.45
N PHE A 315 -10.60 8.38 -19.13
CA PHE A 315 -11.69 7.89 -18.28
C PHE A 315 -12.57 9.06 -17.85
N ARG A 316 -13.88 8.96 -18.07
CA ARG A 316 -14.88 9.84 -17.47
C ARG A 316 -15.29 9.29 -16.12
N VAL A 317 -15.00 10.05 -15.07
CA VAL A 317 -15.33 9.76 -13.68
C VAL A 317 -16.31 10.81 -13.17
N ASP A 318 -16.81 10.65 -11.95
CA ASP A 318 -17.96 11.44 -11.48
C ASP A 318 -17.65 12.94 -11.37
N ASP A 319 -16.41 13.29 -11.03
CA ASP A 319 -15.93 14.67 -10.83
C ASP A 319 -15.03 15.19 -11.98
N GLY A 320 -14.83 14.42 -13.06
CA GLY A 320 -13.98 14.87 -14.16
C GLY A 320 -13.50 13.83 -15.16
N ALA A 321 -12.32 14.08 -15.71
CA ALA A 321 -11.71 13.26 -16.75
C ALA A 321 -10.24 12.99 -16.43
N VAL A 322 -9.83 11.73 -16.56
CA VAL A 322 -8.46 11.29 -16.26
C VAL A 322 -7.83 10.64 -17.51
N PRO A 323 -6.82 11.27 -18.13
CA PRO A 323 -6.09 10.65 -19.23
C PRO A 323 -5.26 9.46 -18.73
N ALA A 324 -5.20 8.39 -19.52
CA ALA A 324 -4.45 7.18 -19.20
C ALA A 324 -3.88 6.52 -20.47
N HIS A 325 -3.14 5.43 -20.28
CA HIS A 325 -2.34 4.79 -21.31
C HIS A 325 -2.66 3.30 -21.33
N LYS A 326 -3.43 2.83 -22.32
CA LYS A 326 -3.83 1.42 -22.44
C LYS A 326 -2.65 0.46 -22.28
N PRO A 327 -1.46 0.69 -22.90
CA PRO A 327 -0.32 -0.21 -22.74
C PRO A 327 0.15 -0.35 -21.29
N LEU A 328 0.17 0.74 -20.52
CA LEU A 328 0.59 0.69 -19.11
C LEU A 328 -0.50 0.09 -18.21
N LEU A 329 -1.77 0.31 -18.52
CA LEU A 329 -2.91 -0.27 -17.80
C LEU A 329 -2.95 -1.79 -17.94
N ILE A 330 -2.92 -2.30 -19.17
CA ILE A 330 -3.02 -3.73 -19.43
C ILE A 330 -1.79 -4.50 -18.94
N ALA A 331 -0.64 -3.83 -18.78
CA ALA A 331 0.54 -4.47 -18.21
C ALA A 331 0.41 -4.80 -16.72
N GLY A 332 -0.47 -4.11 -15.98
CA GLY A 332 -0.59 -4.22 -14.52
C GLY A 332 -1.98 -4.59 -13.99
N CYS A 333 -3.02 -4.66 -14.84
CA CYS A 333 -4.39 -4.87 -14.41
C CYS A 333 -5.15 -5.79 -15.38
N ASP A 334 -5.49 -7.01 -14.92
CA ASP A 334 -6.21 -8.02 -15.72
C ASP A 334 -7.61 -7.53 -16.14
N TRP A 335 -8.28 -6.78 -15.27
CA TRP A 335 -9.58 -6.19 -15.58
C TRP A 335 -9.49 -5.23 -16.77
N MET A 336 -8.48 -4.35 -16.78
CA MET A 336 -8.25 -3.42 -17.88
C MET A 336 -7.70 -4.14 -19.12
N MET A 337 -6.91 -5.20 -18.95
CA MET A 337 -6.52 -6.06 -20.07
C MET A 337 -7.74 -6.65 -20.76
N ALA A 338 -8.68 -7.23 -20.02
CA ALA A 338 -9.91 -7.78 -20.59
C ALA A 338 -10.70 -6.71 -21.36
N MET A 339 -10.82 -5.50 -20.79
CA MET A 339 -11.47 -4.36 -21.43
C MET A 339 -10.82 -3.93 -22.76
N PHE A 340 -9.48 -3.96 -22.84
CA PHE A 340 -8.73 -3.42 -23.98
C PHE A 340 -8.19 -4.48 -24.96
N ARG A 341 -8.50 -5.77 -24.80
CA ARG A 341 -7.97 -6.87 -25.65
C ARG A 341 -8.57 -6.97 -27.06
N GLY A 342 -9.25 -5.95 -27.56
CA GLY A 342 -9.74 -5.85 -28.95
C GLY A 342 -11.13 -6.41 -29.22
N ALA A 343 -11.70 -7.21 -28.31
CA ALA A 343 -13.03 -7.80 -28.45
C ALA A 343 -14.18 -6.88 -28.00
N PHE A 344 -13.86 -5.84 -27.23
CA PHE A 344 -14.84 -4.92 -26.66
C PHE A 344 -14.76 -3.53 -27.30
N ARG A 345 -15.84 -2.75 -27.18
CA ARG A 345 -15.92 -1.39 -27.73
C ARG A 345 -14.82 -0.50 -27.14
N GLU A 346 -14.54 -0.67 -25.86
CA GLU A 346 -13.58 0.08 -25.06
C GLU A 346 -12.15 -0.05 -25.60
N SER A 347 -11.83 -1.16 -26.27
CA SER A 347 -10.54 -1.38 -26.93
C SER A 347 -10.20 -0.28 -27.95
N TYR A 348 -11.21 0.28 -28.63
CA TYR A 348 -11.04 1.32 -29.65
C TYR A 348 -11.59 2.68 -29.23
N ALA A 349 -12.23 2.77 -28.07
CA ALA A 349 -12.74 4.02 -27.56
C ALA A 349 -11.58 4.93 -27.13
N ALA A 350 -11.67 6.21 -27.51
CA ALA A 350 -10.80 7.26 -26.97
C ALA A 350 -11.26 7.71 -25.57
N GLU A 351 -12.50 7.39 -25.21
CA GLU A 351 -13.12 7.76 -23.95
C GLU A 351 -13.90 6.57 -23.36
N VAL A 352 -13.73 6.29 -22.07
CA VAL A 352 -14.39 5.20 -21.35
C VAL A 352 -15.05 5.76 -20.10
N SER A 353 -16.32 5.46 -19.89
CA SER A 353 -17.03 5.85 -18.65
C SER A 353 -16.70 4.88 -17.52
N LEU A 354 -16.33 5.42 -16.38
CA LEU A 354 -16.05 4.68 -15.15
C LEU A 354 -16.78 5.37 -13.98
N PRO A 355 -18.11 5.19 -13.86
CA PRO A 355 -18.90 5.84 -12.82
C PRO A 355 -18.65 5.22 -11.43
N GLY A 356 -18.94 5.97 -10.36
CA GLY A 356 -18.77 5.51 -8.98
C GLY A 356 -17.33 5.60 -8.48
N THR A 357 -16.60 6.61 -8.95
CA THR A 357 -15.23 6.95 -8.54
C THR A 357 -14.94 8.40 -8.90
N ASN A 358 -13.92 8.96 -8.26
CA ASN A 358 -13.43 10.30 -8.52
C ASN A 358 -12.03 10.31 -9.16
N CYS A 359 -11.55 11.50 -9.53
CA CYS A 359 -10.25 11.72 -10.14
C CYS A 359 -9.08 11.33 -9.22
N ALA A 360 -9.18 11.60 -7.91
CA ALA A 360 -8.12 11.30 -6.94
C ALA A 360 -7.88 9.79 -6.82
N CYS A 361 -8.96 9.00 -6.65
CA CYS A 361 -8.90 7.55 -6.56
C CYS A 361 -8.35 6.92 -7.84
N LEU A 362 -8.84 7.36 -9.00
CA LEU A 362 -8.35 6.82 -10.27
C LEU A 362 -6.88 7.19 -10.51
N ARG A 363 -6.45 8.42 -10.18
CA ARG A 363 -5.03 8.79 -10.27
C ARG A 363 -4.15 7.96 -9.34
N ALA A 364 -4.61 7.65 -8.12
CA ALA A 364 -3.89 6.78 -7.20
C ALA A 364 -3.73 5.35 -7.76
N VAL A 365 -4.78 4.81 -8.39
CA VAL A 365 -4.70 3.54 -9.11
C VAL A 365 -3.71 3.62 -10.27
N LEU A 366 -3.75 4.68 -11.09
CA LEU A 366 -2.83 4.83 -12.22
C LEU A 366 -1.37 4.94 -11.78
N ASP A 367 -1.07 5.74 -10.75
CA ASP A 367 0.28 5.86 -10.19
C ASP A 367 0.78 4.51 -9.68
N PHE A 368 -0.07 3.75 -8.98
CA PHE A 368 0.25 2.41 -8.52
C PHE A 368 0.51 1.42 -9.67
N LEU A 369 -0.36 1.36 -10.67
CA LEU A 369 -0.20 0.46 -11.80
C LEU A 369 1.08 0.75 -12.60
N TYR A 370 1.48 2.03 -12.67
CA TYR A 370 2.61 2.42 -13.51
C TYR A 370 3.95 2.38 -12.79
N THR A 371 3.96 2.57 -11.46
CA THR A 371 5.19 2.67 -10.67
C THR A 371 5.36 1.52 -9.67
N GLY A 372 4.30 0.78 -9.36
CA GLY A 372 4.26 -0.25 -8.32
C GLY A 372 4.23 0.32 -6.89
N VAL A 373 4.17 1.64 -6.74
CA VAL A 373 4.20 2.37 -5.47
C VAL A 373 2.85 3.04 -5.24
N PHE A 374 2.34 2.95 -4.01
CA PHE A 374 1.15 3.69 -3.58
C PHE A 374 1.58 4.93 -2.82
N THR A 375 1.15 6.10 -3.28
CA THR A 375 1.42 7.40 -2.63
C THR A 375 0.09 8.13 -2.44
N PRO A 376 -0.50 8.14 -1.23
CA PRO A 376 -1.77 8.82 -1.00
C PRO A 376 -1.61 10.35 -1.13
N THR A 377 -2.63 11.00 -1.68
CA THR A 377 -2.73 12.47 -1.75
C THR A 377 -3.69 12.98 -0.66
N PRO A 378 -3.60 14.25 -0.24
CA PRO A 378 -4.44 14.78 0.84
C PRO A 378 -5.96 14.74 0.56
N ASP A 379 -6.35 14.71 -0.72
CA ASP A 379 -7.73 14.64 -1.21
C ASP A 379 -8.23 13.20 -1.44
N LEU A 380 -7.41 12.19 -1.12
CA LEU A 380 -7.75 10.79 -1.34
C LEU A 380 -8.61 10.22 -0.21
N ASP A 381 -9.85 9.86 -0.53
CA ASP A 381 -10.72 9.11 0.37
C ASP A 381 -10.38 7.60 0.34
N ALA A 382 -10.11 7.04 1.51
CA ALA A 382 -9.71 5.64 1.63
C ALA A 382 -10.84 4.65 1.29
N MET A 383 -12.09 4.98 1.62
CA MET A 383 -13.23 4.11 1.32
C MET A 383 -13.53 4.10 -0.18
N GLU A 384 -13.57 5.26 -0.83
CA GLU A 384 -13.77 5.34 -2.28
C GLU A 384 -12.67 4.59 -3.03
N LEU A 385 -11.41 4.70 -2.58
CA LEU A 385 -10.32 3.93 -3.18
C LEU A 385 -10.49 2.43 -2.95
N LEU A 386 -10.89 1.96 -1.76
CA LEU A 386 -11.14 0.54 -1.49
C LEU A 386 -12.21 -0.05 -2.41
N ILE A 387 -13.26 0.71 -2.70
CA ILE A 387 -14.32 0.31 -3.63
C ILE A 387 -13.74 0.12 -5.03
N LEU A 388 -12.94 1.08 -5.48
CA LEU A 388 -12.32 1.04 -6.81
C LEU A 388 -11.31 -0.11 -6.92
N THR A 389 -10.47 -0.33 -5.92
CA THR A 389 -9.44 -1.39 -5.95
C THR A 389 -10.05 -2.78 -5.94
N ASN A 390 -11.16 -2.98 -5.22
CA ASN A 390 -11.90 -4.24 -5.24
C ASN A 390 -12.56 -4.44 -6.62
N ARG A 391 -13.20 -3.40 -7.19
CA ARG A 391 -13.81 -3.44 -8.53
C ARG A 391 -12.81 -3.79 -9.63
N LEU A 392 -11.57 -3.28 -9.52
CA LEU A 392 -10.50 -3.51 -10.48
C LEU A 392 -9.68 -4.78 -10.18
N CYS A 393 -10.04 -5.54 -9.14
CA CYS A 393 -9.35 -6.76 -8.71
C CYS A 393 -7.86 -6.54 -8.43
N LEU A 394 -7.51 -5.50 -7.66
CA LEU A 394 -6.12 -5.13 -7.34
C LEU A 394 -5.77 -5.48 -5.88
N PRO A 395 -5.49 -6.76 -5.53
CA PRO A 395 -5.38 -7.21 -4.14
C PRO A 395 -4.23 -6.56 -3.36
N ARG A 396 -3.11 -6.27 -4.04
CA ARG A 396 -1.98 -5.59 -3.39
C ARG A 396 -2.30 -4.12 -3.08
N LEU A 397 -2.96 -3.42 -4.00
CA LEU A 397 -3.39 -2.05 -3.77
C LEU A 397 -4.51 -2.01 -2.72
N GLN A 398 -5.43 -2.96 -2.74
CA GLN A 398 -6.46 -3.15 -1.71
C GLN A 398 -5.83 -3.18 -0.31
N ALA A 399 -4.84 -4.04 -0.08
CA ALA A 399 -4.15 -4.15 1.20
C ALA A 399 -3.41 -2.85 1.60
N LEU A 400 -2.79 -2.17 0.64
CA LEU A 400 -2.14 -0.87 0.89
C LEU A 400 -3.17 0.21 1.27
N THR A 401 -4.34 0.21 0.65
CA THR A 401 -5.43 1.13 0.99
C THR A 401 -6.04 0.79 2.36
N GLU A 402 -6.18 -0.49 2.70
CA GLU A 402 -6.60 -0.92 4.04
C GLU A 402 -5.61 -0.43 5.12
N GLN A 403 -4.30 -0.55 4.86
CA GLN A 403 -3.28 -0.02 5.75
C GLN A 403 -3.39 1.51 5.88
N TYR A 404 -3.54 2.22 4.76
CA TYR A 404 -3.70 3.68 4.77
C TYR A 404 -4.93 4.12 5.59
N ALA A 405 -6.06 3.44 5.45
CA ALA A 405 -7.26 3.72 6.24
C ALA A 405 -7.03 3.52 7.75
N VAL A 406 -6.30 2.47 8.15
CA VAL A 406 -5.90 2.26 9.56
C VAL A 406 -5.00 3.39 10.04
N ASP A 407 -4.00 3.76 9.26
CA ASP A 407 -3.05 4.82 9.61
C ASP A 407 -3.75 6.19 9.78
N GLU A 408 -4.74 6.49 8.92
CA GLU A 408 -5.60 7.67 9.04
C GLU A 408 -6.40 7.67 10.35
N LEU A 409 -7.07 6.55 10.66
CA LEU A 409 -7.86 6.41 11.89
C LEU A 409 -6.98 6.52 13.14
N LEU A 410 -5.80 5.90 13.13
CA LEU A 410 -4.85 5.98 14.24
C LEU A 410 -4.30 7.39 14.41
N ARG A 411 -3.99 8.09 13.31
CA ARG A 411 -3.56 9.48 13.34
C ARG A 411 -4.65 10.39 13.94
N ALA A 412 -5.90 10.22 13.52
CA ALA A 412 -7.05 10.94 14.08
C ALA A 412 -7.21 10.65 15.58
N PHE A 413 -7.12 9.39 15.98
CA PHE A 413 -7.17 8.98 17.40
C PHE A 413 -6.05 9.63 18.24
N MET A 414 -4.81 9.66 17.73
CA MET A 414 -3.68 10.32 18.39
C MET A 414 -3.88 11.83 18.54
N GLN A 415 -4.60 12.45 17.61
CA GLN A 415 -5.02 13.86 17.66
C GLN A 415 -6.24 14.10 18.57
N ARG A 416 -6.71 13.07 19.29
CA ARG A 416 -7.90 13.09 20.14
C ARG A 416 -9.19 13.41 19.39
N VAL A 417 -9.22 13.09 18.10
CA VAL A 417 -10.45 13.10 17.30
C VAL A 417 -11.22 11.82 17.62
N GLU A 418 -12.53 11.97 17.80
CA GLU A 418 -13.43 10.84 18.03
C GLU A 418 -13.61 10.02 16.75
N ILE A 419 -13.25 8.74 16.79
CA ILE A 419 -13.30 7.85 15.61
C ILE A 419 -14.37 6.76 15.71
N ASP A 420 -15.06 6.62 16.84
CA ASP A 420 -16.01 5.53 17.09
C ASP A 420 -17.06 5.39 15.96
N GLU A 421 -17.70 6.49 15.58
CA GLU A 421 -18.71 6.53 14.52
C GLU A 421 -18.11 6.13 13.16
N GLN A 422 -16.93 6.67 12.84
CA GLN A 422 -16.24 6.36 11.58
C GLN A 422 -15.86 4.88 11.49
N VAL A 423 -15.41 4.28 12.59
CA VAL A 423 -15.05 2.85 12.64
C VAL A 423 -16.27 1.95 12.47
N ILE A 424 -17.43 2.34 13.02
CA ILE A 424 -18.71 1.64 12.82
C ILE A 424 -19.08 1.67 11.33
N ILE A 425 -19.02 2.83 10.69
CA ILE A 425 -19.32 2.99 9.25
C ILE A 425 -18.32 2.16 8.41
N TYR A 426 -17.03 2.23 8.73
CA TYR A 426 -16.01 1.47 8.03
C TYR A 426 -16.23 -0.04 8.15
N LEU A 427 -16.69 -0.55 9.30
CA LEU A 427 -16.96 -1.98 9.44
C LEU A 427 -17.97 -2.48 8.41
N GLU A 428 -19.09 -1.77 8.24
CA GLU A 428 -20.13 -2.16 7.29
C GLU A 428 -19.63 -2.06 5.84
N MET A 429 -18.97 -0.95 5.50
CA MET A 429 -18.44 -0.72 4.15
C MET A 429 -17.36 -1.74 3.77
N THR A 430 -16.47 -2.06 4.69
CA THR A 430 -15.35 -2.99 4.43
C THR A 430 -15.82 -4.44 4.29
N GLN A 431 -16.81 -4.86 5.09
CA GLN A 431 -17.43 -6.16 4.92
C GLN A 431 -18.16 -6.27 3.57
N PHE A 432 -18.82 -5.20 3.12
CA PHE A 432 -19.50 -5.16 1.83
C PHE A 432 -18.54 -5.17 0.63
N HIS A 433 -17.40 -4.47 0.73
CA HIS A 433 -16.42 -4.33 -0.35
C HIS A 433 -15.21 -5.29 -0.24
N ASN A 434 -15.34 -6.38 0.51
CA ASN A 434 -14.32 -7.43 0.67
C ASN A 434 -12.96 -6.93 1.20
N ALA A 435 -12.92 -5.83 1.96
CA ALA A 435 -11.72 -5.30 2.60
C ALA A 435 -11.49 -5.98 3.96
N GLN A 436 -11.08 -7.24 3.93
CA GLN A 436 -11.16 -8.15 5.09
C GLN A 436 -10.24 -7.76 6.26
N GLN A 437 -9.06 -7.20 6.01
CA GLN A 437 -8.10 -6.89 7.07
C GLN A 437 -8.49 -5.61 7.82
N LEU A 438 -8.98 -4.60 7.10
CA LEU A 438 -9.57 -3.41 7.71
C LEU A 438 -10.86 -3.76 8.46
N ALA A 439 -11.73 -4.64 7.92
CA ALA A 439 -12.90 -5.13 8.66
C ALA A 439 -12.49 -5.81 9.98
N ALA A 440 -11.46 -6.66 9.96
CA ALA A 440 -10.92 -7.29 11.16
C ALA A 440 -10.36 -6.26 12.16
N TRP A 441 -9.71 -5.20 11.66
CA TRP A 441 -9.24 -4.10 12.49
C TRP A 441 -10.39 -3.32 13.13
N CYS A 442 -11.46 -3.00 12.37
CA CYS A 442 -12.65 -2.33 12.88
C CYS A 442 -13.35 -3.18 13.96
N LEU A 443 -13.52 -4.48 13.72
CA LEU A 443 -14.05 -5.42 14.71
C LEU A 443 -13.21 -5.39 15.99
N HIS A 444 -11.89 -5.44 15.86
CA HIS A 444 -10.97 -5.36 16.99
C HIS A 444 -11.12 -4.05 17.78
N TYR A 445 -11.16 -2.92 17.08
CA TYR A 445 -11.33 -1.61 17.71
C TYR A 445 -12.63 -1.54 18.51
N ILE A 446 -13.75 -1.95 17.91
CA ILE A 446 -15.07 -1.94 18.55
C ILE A 446 -15.08 -2.89 19.76
N CYS A 447 -14.59 -4.12 19.61
CA CYS A 447 -14.50 -5.09 20.70
C CYS A 447 -13.70 -4.54 21.89
N THR A 448 -12.60 -3.87 21.62
CA THR A 448 -11.70 -3.43 22.68
C THR A 448 -12.03 -2.05 23.28
N ASN A 449 -13.03 -1.37 22.71
CA ASN A 449 -13.64 -0.15 23.25
C ASN A 449 -15.16 -0.33 23.49
N TYR A 450 -15.63 -1.58 23.57
CA TYR A 450 -17.04 -1.96 23.45
C TYR A 450 -17.97 -1.19 24.38
N ASN A 451 -17.61 -1.05 25.67
CA ASN A 451 -18.45 -0.35 26.64
C ASN A 451 -18.66 1.13 26.29
N SER A 452 -17.63 1.79 25.73
CA SER A 452 -17.71 3.20 25.31
C SER A 452 -18.60 3.31 24.07
N VAL A 453 -18.31 2.47 23.07
CA VAL A 453 -19.02 2.45 21.79
C VAL A 453 -20.50 2.16 22.00
N CYS A 454 -20.86 1.11 22.76
CA CYS A 454 -22.27 0.78 23.05
C CYS A 454 -23.01 1.87 23.84
N ARG A 455 -22.31 2.63 24.69
CA ARG A 455 -22.94 3.73 25.43
C ARG A 455 -23.28 4.90 24.51
N ARG A 456 -22.40 5.20 23.55
CA ARG A 456 -22.53 6.35 22.64
C ARG A 456 -23.41 6.04 21.43
N PHE A 457 -23.31 4.83 20.90
CA PHE A 457 -23.97 4.35 19.67
C PHE A 457 -24.84 3.11 19.93
N PRO A 458 -25.81 3.17 20.87
CA PRO A 458 -26.60 2.00 21.24
C PRO A 458 -27.53 1.53 20.12
N ARG A 459 -27.92 2.42 19.19
CA ARG A 459 -28.81 2.07 18.08
C ARG A 459 -28.05 1.30 17.03
N GLU A 460 -26.93 1.85 16.59
CA GLU A 460 -26.02 1.30 15.59
C GLU A 460 -25.57 -0.09 16.02
N MET A 461 -25.09 -0.23 17.27
CA MET A 461 -24.67 -1.51 17.82
C MET A 461 -25.80 -2.55 17.89
N LYS A 462 -27.05 -2.13 18.03
CA LYS A 462 -28.23 -3.02 18.01
C LYS A 462 -28.63 -3.44 16.59
N PHE A 463 -28.39 -2.59 15.59
CA PHE A 463 -28.72 -2.87 14.18
C PHE A 463 -27.62 -3.61 13.42
N MET A 464 -26.43 -3.74 14.00
CA MET A 464 -25.35 -4.59 13.48
C MET A 464 -25.83 -6.02 13.19
N SER A 465 -25.21 -6.67 12.20
CA SER A 465 -25.55 -8.05 11.82
C SER A 465 -25.44 -9.04 12.99
N PRO A 466 -26.22 -10.13 13.00
CA PRO A 466 -26.12 -11.16 14.03
C PRO A 466 -24.70 -11.73 14.19
N GLU A 467 -23.96 -11.87 13.09
CA GLU A 467 -22.56 -12.31 13.09
C GLU A 467 -21.66 -11.31 13.83
N ASN A 468 -21.82 -10.01 13.58
CA ASN A 468 -21.06 -8.97 14.26
C ASN A 468 -21.43 -8.90 15.75
N GLN A 469 -22.71 -8.99 16.10
CA GLN A 469 -23.16 -9.03 17.51
C GLN A 469 -22.53 -10.20 18.27
N ALA A 470 -22.59 -11.41 17.71
CA ALA A 470 -21.97 -12.59 18.29
C ALA A 470 -20.44 -12.44 18.39
N HIS A 471 -19.81 -11.81 17.39
CA HIS A 471 -18.37 -11.51 17.42
C HIS A 471 -18.04 -10.56 18.58
N PHE A 472 -18.80 -9.48 18.76
CA PHE A 472 -18.58 -8.50 19.83
C PHE A 472 -18.77 -9.13 21.21
N GLU A 473 -19.82 -9.92 21.42
CA GLU A 473 -20.05 -10.61 22.70
C GLU A 473 -18.89 -11.55 23.06
N ARG A 474 -18.33 -12.24 22.06
CA ARG A 474 -17.24 -13.19 22.25
C ARG A 474 -15.88 -12.51 22.48
N HIS A 475 -15.61 -11.38 21.83
CA HIS A 475 -14.27 -10.77 21.82
C HIS A 475 -14.19 -9.43 22.54
N ARG A 476 -15.28 -8.94 23.14
CA ARG A 476 -15.29 -7.70 23.92
C ARG A 476 -14.24 -7.70 25.04
N TRP A 477 -13.62 -6.54 25.20
CA TRP A 477 -12.70 -6.26 26.30
C TRP A 477 -13.16 -4.99 27.05
N PRO A 478 -13.23 -5.02 28.41
CA PRO A 478 -13.01 -6.19 29.26
C PRO A 478 -14.07 -7.31 29.07
N PRO A 479 -13.71 -8.59 29.30
CA PRO A 479 -14.66 -9.71 29.21
C PRO A 479 -15.80 -9.61 30.23
N VAL A 480 -16.95 -10.22 29.93
CA VAL A 480 -18.14 -10.18 30.80
C VAL A 480 -17.87 -10.77 32.19
N TRP A 481 -17.16 -11.90 32.27
CA TRP A 481 -16.81 -12.53 33.54
C TRP A 481 -15.97 -11.60 34.42
N TYR A 482 -15.06 -10.82 33.82
CA TYR A 482 -14.22 -9.88 34.56
C TYR A 482 -15.07 -8.76 35.17
N LEU A 483 -16.03 -8.22 34.39
CA LEU A 483 -16.90 -7.15 34.87
C LEU A 483 -17.78 -7.61 36.05
N LYS A 484 -18.21 -8.87 36.05
CA LYS A 484 -18.93 -9.46 37.19
C LYS A 484 -18.04 -9.59 38.43
N GLU A 485 -16.82 -10.11 38.25
CA GLU A 485 -15.84 -10.25 39.34
C GLU A 485 -15.39 -8.89 39.89
N GLU A 486 -15.23 -7.88 39.03
CA GLU A 486 -14.90 -6.51 39.42
C GLU A 486 -16.02 -5.89 40.26
N ASP A 487 -17.28 -6.03 39.84
CA ASP A 487 -18.43 -5.58 40.61
C ASP A 487 -18.53 -6.28 41.98
N LEU A 488 -18.33 -7.61 42.01
CA LEU A 488 -18.28 -8.38 43.26
C LEU A 488 -17.15 -7.91 44.18
N TYR A 489 -15.95 -7.69 43.64
CA TYR A 489 -14.79 -7.18 44.38
C TYR A 489 -15.07 -5.80 44.97
N LEU A 490 -15.61 -4.87 44.16
CA LEU A 490 -15.92 -3.51 44.60
C LEU A 490 -17.00 -3.49 45.70
N ARG A 491 -18.03 -4.33 45.58
CA ARG A 491 -19.05 -4.50 46.63
C ARG A 491 -18.45 -5.03 47.92
N SER A 492 -17.64 -6.08 47.83
CA SER A 492 -16.96 -6.71 48.98
C SER A 492 -15.99 -5.75 49.67
N LYS A 493 -15.26 -4.94 48.88
CA LYS A 493 -14.36 -3.90 49.39
C LYS A 493 -15.14 -2.85 50.18
N LYS A 494 -16.26 -2.37 49.65
CA LYS A 494 -17.12 -1.38 50.30
C LYS A 494 -17.74 -1.93 51.59
N GLU A 495 -18.14 -3.21 51.61
CA GLU A 495 -18.64 -3.88 52.80
C GLU A 495 -17.56 -3.98 53.89
N ARG A 496 -16.36 -4.45 53.53
CA ARG A 496 -15.22 -4.50 54.47
C ARG A 496 -14.87 -3.13 55.03
N GLU A 497 -14.83 -2.09 54.21
CA GLU A 497 -14.57 -0.72 54.66
C GLU A 497 -15.63 -0.26 55.68
N ARG A 498 -16.90 -0.61 55.48
CA ARG A 498 -17.96 -0.33 56.46
C ARG A 498 -17.77 -1.10 57.76
N GLU A 499 -17.45 -2.40 57.70
CA GLU A 499 -17.17 -3.20 58.90
C GLU A 499 -16.00 -2.65 59.70
N GLU A 500 -14.91 -2.28 59.04
CA GLU A 500 -13.75 -1.69 59.69
C GLU A 500 -14.08 -0.35 60.33
N GLN A 501 -14.90 0.50 59.69
CA GLN A 501 -15.39 1.74 60.28
C GLN A 501 -16.24 1.48 61.54
N LEU A 502 -17.11 0.47 61.51
CA LEU A 502 -17.92 0.07 62.67
C LEU A 502 -17.05 -0.45 63.83
N GLN A 503 -16.06 -1.29 63.53
CA GLN A 503 -15.11 -1.80 64.53
C GLN A 503 -14.28 -0.67 65.15
N ARG A 504 -13.81 0.30 64.33
CA ARG A 504 -13.11 1.50 64.84
C ARG A 504 -14.00 2.31 65.78
N LYS A 505 -15.29 2.49 65.46
CA LYS A 505 -16.27 3.19 66.31
C LYS A 505 -16.61 2.44 67.60
N GLN A 506 -16.64 1.11 67.58
CA GLN A 506 -16.82 0.32 68.81
C GLN A 506 -15.58 0.36 69.71
N HIS A 507 -14.38 0.31 69.12
CA HIS A 507 -13.14 0.30 69.88
C HIS A 507 -12.81 1.67 70.53
N THR A 508 -13.28 2.77 69.96
CA THR A 508 -13.23 4.09 70.61
C THR A 508 -14.21 4.19 71.79
N ARG A 509 -15.38 3.56 71.73
CA ARG A 509 -16.35 3.53 72.84
C ARG A 509 -15.89 2.68 74.04
N SER A 510 -15.17 1.58 73.81
CA SER A 510 -14.71 0.69 74.90
C SER A 510 -13.55 1.26 75.74
N LYS A 511 -12.96 2.40 75.36
CA LYS A 511 -11.88 3.06 76.11
C LYS A 511 -12.38 4.04 77.19
N TRP A 512 -13.67 4.35 77.24
CA TRP A 512 -14.27 5.36 78.13
C TRP A 512 -15.07 4.78 79.31
N CYS A 513 -14.83 3.52 79.70
CA CYS A 513 -15.51 2.90 80.84
C CYS A 513 -14.53 2.55 81.97
N PHE A 514 -13.88 3.54 82.56
CA PHE A 514 -13.37 3.46 83.93
C PHE A 514 -13.48 4.85 84.55
N TRP A 515 -13.77 4.88 85.86
CA TRP A 515 -14.05 6.03 86.75
C TRP A 515 -15.53 6.32 87.03
N ARG A 516 -16.07 5.62 88.05
CA ARG A 516 -16.91 6.26 89.07
C ARG A 516 -16.17 6.09 90.42
N PRO A 517 -15.84 7.16 91.15
CA PRO A 517 -15.45 7.04 92.55
C PRO A 517 -16.71 6.83 93.39
N SER A 518 -16.63 5.87 94.33
CA SER A 518 -17.57 5.73 95.45
C SER A 518 -17.32 6.80 96.50
#